data_AF-A0A970FXR3-F1
#
_entry.id   AF-A0A970FXR3-F1
#
_cell.length_a   1.000
_cell.length_b   1.000
_cell.length_c   1.000
_cell.angle_alpha   90.00
_cell.angle_beta   90.00
_cell.angle_gamma   90.00
#
_symmetry.space_group_name_H-M   'P 1'
#
loop_
_entity.id
_entity.type
_entity.pdbx_description
1 polymer ?
#
loop_
_entity_poly.entity_id
_entity_poly.type
_entity_poly.pdbx_seq_one_letter_code
_entity_poly.pdbx_strand_id
1 'polypeptide(L)' 'VCDICGGELITRKDDEPETVRNRLAVYHRETEPLVDFYRERGKLRVVENQPTIEATTVEVFKVLGIEK' A
#
# COMPACT_ATOMS: atom_id res chain seq x y z
N VAL A 1 -4.30 10.57 20.95
CA VAL A 1 -4.33 9.50 21.98
C VAL A 1 -4.80 8.22 21.29
N CYS A 2 -4.21 7.07 21.59
CA CYS A 2 -4.59 5.78 21.01
C CYS A 2 -5.97 5.35 21.50
N ASP A 3 -6.87 5.01 20.58
CA ASP A 3 -8.26 4.64 20.88
C ASP A 3 -8.39 3.29 21.61
N ILE A 4 -7.34 2.45 21.58
CA ILE A 4 -7.34 1.11 22.19
C ILE A 4 -6.76 1.14 23.61
N CYS A 5 -5.64 1.82 23.82
CA CYS A 5 -4.88 1.74 25.07
C CYS A 5 -4.63 3.10 25.76
N GLY A 6 -5.06 4.22 25.18
CA GLY A 6 -4.86 5.55 25.77
C GLY A 6 -3.44 6.11 25.68
N GLY A 7 -2.53 5.43 24.97
CA GLY A 7 -1.15 5.91 24.78
C GLY A 7 -1.03 7.20 23.96
N GLU A 8 0.06 7.92 24.14
CA GLU A 8 0.41 9.07 23.31
C GLU A 8 0.75 8.63 21.89
N LEU A 9 0.29 9.38 20.89
CA LEU A 9 0.62 9.14 19.49
C LEU A 9 1.82 10.00 19.10
N ILE A 10 2.72 9.43 18.30
CA ILE A 10 3.88 10.14 17.78
C ILE A 10 3.85 10.11 16.26
N THR A 11 4.41 11.15 15.64
CA THR A 11 4.79 11.12 14.23
C THR A 11 6.08 10.32 14.08
N ARG A 12 6.14 9.37 13.14
CA ARG A 12 7.38 8.64 12.90
C ARG A 12 8.37 9.56 12.19
N LYS A 13 9.66 9.39 12.48
CA LYS A 13 10.72 10.22 11.90
C LYS A 13 10.78 10.13 10.37
N ASP A 14 10.35 9.01 9.79
CA ASP A 14 10.34 8.77 8.35
C ASP A 14 9.11 9.32 7.61
N ASP A 15 8.17 9.94 8.35
CA ASP A 15 7.01 10.63 7.79
C ASP A 15 7.28 12.13 7.53
N GLU A 16 8.51 12.60 7.77
CA GLU A 16 8.93 13.96 7.40
C GLU A 16 8.91 14.16 5.86
N PRO A 17 8.48 15.32 5.33
CA PRO A 17 8.25 15.50 3.89
C PRO A 17 9.45 15.19 3.00
N GLU A 18 10.67 15.54 3.44
CA GLU A 18 11.90 15.22 2.72
C GLU A 18 12.15 13.71 2.68
N THR A 19 11.97 13.03 3.81
CA THR A 19 12.11 11.57 3.90
C THR A 19 11.08 10.86 3.03
N VAL A 20 9.83 11.32 3.02
CA VAL A 20 8.77 10.79 2.16
C VAL A 20 9.15 10.90 0.68
N ARG A 21 9.64 12.07 0.24
CA ARG A 21 10.09 12.27 -1.15
C ARG A 21 11.22 11.31 -1.52
N ASN A 22 12.22 11.17 -0.65
CA ASN A 22 13.33 10.24 -0.89
C ASN A 22 12.83 8.79 -0.98
N ARG A 23 11.93 8.38 -0.09
CA ARG A 23 11.33 7.03 -0.11
C ARG A 23 10.58 6.74 -1.41
N LEU A 24 9.82 7.70 -1.93
CA LEU A 24 9.14 7.55 -3.22
C LEU A 24 10.14 7.44 -4.38
N ALA A 25 11.20 8.25 -4.39
CA ALA A 25 12.25 8.15 -5.41
C ALA A 25 12.96 6.78 -5.39
N VAL A 26 13.26 6.25 -4.20
CA VAL A 26 13.83 4.91 -4.02
C VAL A 26 12.85 3.83 -4.48
N TYR A 27 11.56 3.94 -4.13
CA TYR A 27 10.52 3.01 -4.58
C TYR A 27 10.47 2.90 -6.11
N HIS A 28 10.41 4.02 -6.83
CA HIS A 28 10.37 4.04 -8.29
C HIS A 28 11.65 3.44 -8.91
N ARG A 29 12.82 3.69 -8.30
CA ARG A 29 14.09 3.16 -8.80
C ARG A 29 14.25 1.66 -8.56
N GLU A 30 13.85 1.17 -7.39
CA GLU A 30 14.26 -0.16 -6.91
C GLU A 30 13.11 -1.16 -6.79
N THR A 31 11.90 -0.70 -6.50
CA THR A 31 10.74 -1.57 -6.25
C THR A 31 9.78 -1.62 -7.43
N GLU A 32 9.50 -0.49 -8.09
CA GLU A 32 8.59 -0.42 -9.24
C GLU A 32 8.94 -1.39 -10.39
N PRO A 33 10.22 -1.67 -10.72
CA PRO A 33 10.56 -2.68 -11.73
C PRO A 33 10.03 -4.09 -11.43
N LEU A 34 9.72 -4.40 -10.15
CA LEU A 34 9.11 -5.67 -9.77
C LEU A 34 7.68 -5.83 -10.32
N VAL A 35 7.01 -4.73 -10.65
CA VAL A 35 5.68 -4.77 -11.29
C VAL A 35 5.75 -5.55 -12.60
N ASP A 36 6.72 -5.22 -13.46
CA ASP A 36 6.94 -5.91 -14.74
C ASP A 36 7.34 -7.37 -14.51
N PHE A 37 8.26 -7.61 -13.56
CA PHE A 37 8.71 -8.95 -13.18
C PHE A 37 7.53 -9.88 -12.82
N TYR A 38 6.57 -9.41 -12.02
CA TYR A 38 5.39 -10.20 -11.65
C TYR A 38 4.33 -10.26 -12.76
N ARG A 39 4.23 -9.21 -13.60
CA ARG A 39 3.32 -9.19 -14.76
C ARG A 39 3.70 -10.27 -15.77
N GLU A 40 4.97 -10.36 -16.15
CA GLU A 40 5.50 -11.37 -17.07
C GLU A 40 5.24 -12.80 -16.60
N ARG A 41 5.15 -13.01 -15.29
CA ARG A 41 4.90 -14.31 -14.66
C ARG A 41 3.40 -14.62 -14.49
N GLY A 42 2.51 -13.74 -14.91
CA GLY A 42 1.06 -13.87 -14.70
C GLY A 42 0.64 -13.81 -13.23
N LYS A 43 1.52 -13.34 -12.35
CA LYS A 43 1.30 -13.27 -10.89
C LYS A 43 0.83 -11.91 -10.41
N LEU A 44 1.02 -10.86 -11.22
CA LEU A 44 0.52 -9.54 -10.89
C LEU A 44 -1.02 -9.55 -10.84
N ARG A 45 -1.55 -8.87 -9.83
CA ARG A 45 -2.97 -8.63 -9.60
C ARG A 45 -3.11 -7.15 -9.27
N VAL A 46 -3.72 -6.39 -10.18
CA VAL A 46 -3.88 -4.94 -10.01
C VAL A 46 -5.18 -4.68 -9.26
N VAL A 47 -5.11 -3.82 -8.25
CA VAL A 47 -6.28 -3.38 -7.47
C VAL A 47 -6.31 -1.86 -7.54
N GLU A 48 -7.41 -1.33 -8.07
CA GLU A 48 -7.63 0.11 -8.16
C GLU A 48 -8.03 0.68 -6.81
N ASN A 49 -7.41 1.80 -6.42
CA ASN A 49 -7.74 2.50 -5.18
C ASN A 49 -9.21 2.95 -5.18
N GLN A 50 -9.93 2.71 -4.08
CA GLN A 50 -11.31 3.13 -3.92
C GLN A 50 -11.45 4.25 -2.88
N PRO A 51 -12.56 5.02 -2.90
CA PRO A 51 -12.79 6.10 -1.94
C PRO A 51 -12.89 5.67 -0.47
N THR A 52 -13.18 4.38 -0.21
CA THR A 52 -13.27 3.85 1.15
C THR A 52 -12.43 2.58 1.32
N ILE A 53 -12.12 2.28 2.58
CA ILE A 53 -11.38 1.08 2.97
C ILE A 53 -12.18 -0.18 2.61
N GLU A 54 -13.49 -0.15 2.86
CA GLU A 54 -14.40 -1.26 2.58
C GLU A 54 -14.48 -1.55 1.08
N ALA A 55 -14.61 -0.51 0.26
CA ALA A 55 -14.65 -0.65 -1.20
C ALA A 55 -13.32 -1.20 -1.74
N THR A 56 -12.18 -0.73 -1.22
CA THR A 56 -10.86 -1.26 -1.61
C THR A 56 -10.72 -2.72 -1.21
N THR A 57 -11.21 -3.09 -0.02
CA THR A 57 -11.20 -4.47 0.48
C THR A 57 -12.01 -5.41 -0.43
N VAL A 58 -13.16 -4.97 -0.92
CA VAL A 58 -13.98 -5.74 -1.87
C VAL A 58 -13.21 -6.00 -3.17
N GLU A 59 -12.55 -4.99 -3.74
CA GLU A 59 -11.77 -5.16 -4.97
C GLU A 59 -10.57 -6.10 -4.76
N VAL A 60 -9.90 -6.06 -3.59
CA VAL A 60 -8.85 -7.02 -3.24
C VAL A 60 -9.38 -8.46 -3.26
N PHE A 61 -10.51 -8.74 -2.59
CA PHE A 61 -11.06 -10.10 -2.52
C PHE A 61 -11.52 -10.61 -3.88
N LYS A 62 -12.17 -9.76 -4.67
CA LYS A 62 -12.60 -10.07 -6.03
C LYS A 62 -11.42 -10.50 -6.90
N VAL A 63 -10.30 -9.77 -6.86
CA VAL A 63 -9.10 -10.09 -7.65
C VAL A 63 -8.40 -11.36 -7.16
N LEU A 64 -8.56 -11.71 -5.87
CA LEU A 64 -8.06 -12.96 -5.29
C LEU A 64 -9.02 -14.15 -5.45
N GLY A 65 -10.24 -13.95 -5.98
CA GLY A 65 -11.24 -15.01 -6.10
C GLY A 65 -11.79 -15.49 -4.76
N ILE A 66 -11.78 -14.64 -3.73
CA ILE A 66 -12.35 -14.94 -2.42
C ILE A 66 -13.81 -14.46 -2.44
N GLU A 67 -14.74 -15.41 -2.39
CA GLU A 67 -16.16 -15.12 -2.19
C GLU A 67 -16.43 -14.84 -0.71
N LYS A 68 -17.18 -13.77 -0.42
CA LYS A 68 -17.70 -13.44 0.91
C LYS A 68 -19.20 -13.60 0.94
#